data_AF-A0A1V5UTH6-F1
#
_entry.id   AF-A0A1V5UTH6-F1
#
_cell.length_a   1.000
_cell.length_b   1.000
_cell.length_c   1.000
_cell.angle_alpha   90.00
_cell.angle_beta   90.00
_cell.angle_gamma   90.00
#
_symmetry.space_group_name_H-M   'P 1'
#
loop_
_entity.id
_entity.type
_entity.pdbx_description
1 polymer ?
#
loop_
_entity_poly.entity_id
_entity_poly.type
_entity_poly.pdbx_seq_one_letter_code
_entity_poly.pdbx_strand_id
1 'polypeptide(L)'
;MVKSFIKLNTELYQLKSASAKQLVKPFLQAIKGHDTRNKKLYLQGMKKIYSIIQHDTGFSFDPDWVAHLDIEGYILHDKLEDEPDKSQLTNHFTELIAEIFRINRFQAQQAAYYKTLAFTYHDLAEKPNIPTKQEDFWWSKTLQALETSYTHLKDKVA
;
A
#
# COMPACT_ATOMS: atom_id res chain seq x y z
N MET A 1 14.19 -5.10 -2.22
CA MET A 1 12.77 -5.19 -2.61
C MET A 1 12.08 -6.45 -2.09
N VAL A 2 12.30 -7.66 -2.65
CA VAL A 2 11.55 -8.89 -2.24
C VAL A 2 11.65 -9.24 -0.75
N LYS A 3 12.86 -9.20 -0.17
CA LYS A 3 13.04 -9.47 1.28
C LYS A 3 12.29 -8.45 2.15
N SER A 4 12.35 -7.17 1.79
CA SER A 4 11.63 -6.09 2.47
C SER A 4 10.12 -6.24 2.34
N PHE A 5 9.64 -6.63 1.16
CA PHE A 5 8.22 -6.91 0.91
C PHE A 5 7.70 -8.07 1.77
N ILE A 6 8.45 -9.17 1.86
CA ILE A 6 8.10 -10.31 2.73
C ILE A 6 8.04 -9.86 4.18
N LYS A 7 9.09 -9.17 4.67
CA LYS A 7 9.15 -8.67 6.05
C LYS A 7 7.96 -7.77 6.37
N LEU A 8 7.66 -6.81 5.50
CA LEU A 8 6.58 -5.85 5.71
C LEU A 8 5.22 -6.54 5.78
N ASN A 9 4.95 -7.53 4.93
CA ASN A 9 3.67 -8.26 4.99
C ASN A 9 3.59 -9.22 6.18
N THR A 10 4.71 -9.83 6.60
CA THR A 10 4.76 -10.59 7.87
C THR A 10 4.49 -9.67 9.06
N GLU A 11 5.02 -8.46 9.08
CA GLU A 11 4.80 -7.53 10.21
C GLU A 11 3.39 -6.92 10.18
N LEU A 12 2.97 -6.38 9.03
CA LEU A 12 1.69 -5.69 8.87
C LEU A 12 0.48 -6.59 9.08
N TYR A 13 0.49 -7.74 8.41
CA TYR A 13 -0.64 -8.67 8.42
C TYR A 13 -0.41 -9.87 9.36
N GLN A 14 0.72 -9.92 10.06
CA GLN A 14 1.09 -11.06 10.90
C GLN A 14 1.16 -12.38 10.12
N LEU A 15 1.49 -12.32 8.82
CA LEU A 15 1.54 -13.51 7.98
C LEU A 15 2.63 -14.48 8.41
N LYS A 16 2.33 -15.78 8.32
CA LYS A 16 3.34 -16.82 8.39
C LYS A 16 4.35 -16.64 7.27
N SER A 17 5.63 -16.86 7.55
CA SER A 17 6.72 -16.72 6.56
C SER A 17 6.50 -17.52 5.27
N ALA A 18 5.81 -18.66 5.35
CA ALA A 18 5.45 -19.45 4.18
C ALA A 18 4.43 -18.71 3.29
N SER A 19 3.39 -18.15 3.87
CA SER A 19 2.34 -17.37 3.19
C SER A 19 2.90 -16.07 2.62
N ALA A 20 3.76 -15.37 3.37
CA ALA A 20 4.44 -14.15 2.89
C ALA A 20 5.32 -14.41 1.64
N LYS A 21 5.98 -15.58 1.54
CA LYS A 21 6.71 -15.97 0.32
C LYS A 21 5.78 -16.20 -0.88
N GLN A 22 4.57 -16.71 -0.66
CA GLN A 22 3.61 -16.94 -1.74
C GLN A 22 3.12 -15.64 -2.37
N LEU A 23 3.18 -14.52 -1.64
CA LEU A 23 2.82 -13.19 -2.16
C LEU A 23 3.74 -12.69 -3.27
N VAL A 24 4.99 -13.18 -3.36
CA VAL A 24 6.01 -12.64 -4.27
C VAL A 24 5.60 -12.75 -5.73
N LYS A 25 5.09 -13.90 -6.18
CA LYS A 25 4.69 -14.10 -7.58
C LYS A 25 3.50 -13.21 -7.97
N PRO A 26 2.39 -13.17 -7.19
CA PRO A 26 1.33 -12.19 -7.37
C PRO A 26 1.80 -10.74 -7.36
N PHE A 27 2.74 -10.39 -6.48
CA PHE A 27 3.30 -9.03 -6.39
C PHE A 27 4.06 -8.63 -7.66
N LEU A 28 4.92 -9.52 -8.18
CA LEU A 28 5.60 -9.28 -9.46
C LEU A 28 4.60 -9.17 -10.62
N GLN A 29 3.51 -9.94 -10.60
CA GLN A 29 2.43 -9.82 -11.56
C GLN A 29 1.74 -8.44 -11.47
N ALA A 30 1.47 -7.97 -10.24
CA ALA A 30 0.86 -6.67 -9.99
C ALA A 30 1.76 -5.52 -10.48
N ILE A 31 3.05 -5.55 -10.14
CA ILE A 31 4.06 -4.58 -10.63
C ILE A 31 4.09 -4.57 -12.15
N LYS A 32 4.17 -5.74 -12.80
CA LYS A 32 4.16 -5.79 -14.27
C LYS A 32 2.89 -5.18 -14.86
N GLY A 33 1.73 -5.43 -14.23
CA GLY A 33 0.46 -4.84 -14.63
C GLY A 33 0.46 -3.31 -14.51
N HIS A 34 1.00 -2.80 -13.42
CA HIS A 34 1.21 -1.37 -13.18
C HIS A 34 2.13 -0.74 -14.25
N ASP A 35 3.33 -1.29 -14.44
CA ASP A 35 4.35 -0.73 -15.34
C ASP A 35 3.89 -0.72 -16.81
N THR A 36 3.05 -1.69 -17.18
CA THR A 36 2.49 -1.81 -18.53
C THR A 36 1.11 -1.16 -18.69
N ARG A 37 0.63 -0.43 -17.66
CA ARG A 37 -0.72 0.16 -17.60
C ARG A 37 -1.84 -0.86 -17.90
N ASN A 38 -1.60 -2.13 -17.62
CA ASN A 38 -2.53 -3.24 -17.79
C ASN A 38 -3.32 -3.46 -16.50
N LYS A 39 -4.43 -2.72 -16.36
CA LYS A 39 -5.34 -2.79 -15.19
C LYS A 39 -5.80 -4.22 -14.88
N LYS A 40 -6.08 -5.04 -15.91
CA LYS A 40 -6.51 -6.43 -15.71
C LYS A 40 -5.42 -7.29 -15.07
N LEU A 41 -4.18 -7.16 -15.55
CA LEU A 41 -3.05 -7.90 -15.02
C LEU A 41 -2.73 -7.47 -13.58
N TYR A 42 -2.80 -6.15 -13.32
CA TYR A 42 -2.63 -5.59 -11.98
C TYR A 42 -3.69 -6.15 -11.02
N LEU A 43 -4.97 -6.11 -11.41
CA LEU A 43 -6.08 -6.61 -10.60
C LEU A 43 -5.96 -8.10 -10.29
N GLN A 44 -5.59 -8.91 -11.26
CA GLN A 44 -5.36 -10.34 -11.03
C GLN A 44 -4.21 -10.61 -10.04
N GLY A 45 -3.17 -9.78 -10.04
CA GLY A 45 -2.09 -9.85 -9.05
C GLY A 45 -2.60 -9.51 -7.65
N MET A 46 -3.29 -8.37 -7.51
CA MET A 46 -3.80 -7.90 -6.22
C MET A 46 -4.84 -8.82 -5.61
N LYS A 47 -5.78 -9.35 -6.41
CA LYS A 47 -6.77 -10.34 -5.95
C LYS A 47 -6.11 -11.55 -5.29
N LYS A 48 -5.03 -12.08 -5.91
CA LYS A 48 -4.28 -13.21 -5.36
C LYS A 48 -3.56 -12.84 -4.07
N ILE A 49 -2.96 -11.66 -3.99
CA ILE A 49 -2.31 -11.16 -2.76
C ILE A 49 -3.34 -11.13 -1.62
N TYR A 50 -4.46 -10.46 -1.84
CA TYR A 50 -5.49 -10.29 -0.82
C TYR A 50 -6.17 -11.62 -0.45
N SER A 51 -6.30 -12.56 -1.40
CA SER A 51 -6.80 -13.91 -1.10
C SER A 51 -5.85 -14.68 -0.17
N ILE A 52 -4.54 -14.59 -0.39
CA ILE A 52 -3.54 -15.23 0.48
C ILE A 52 -3.55 -14.58 1.87
N ILE A 53 -3.62 -13.25 1.93
CA ILE A 53 -3.71 -12.52 3.21
C ILE A 53 -4.95 -12.97 3.98
N GLN A 54 -6.12 -12.93 3.34
CA GLN A 54 -7.38 -13.33 3.96
C GLN A 54 -7.32 -14.75 4.51
N HIS A 55 -6.83 -15.71 3.71
CA HIS A 55 -6.73 -17.10 4.11
C HIS A 55 -5.76 -17.35 5.28
N ASP A 56 -4.61 -16.67 5.31
CA ASP A 56 -3.61 -16.90 6.37
C ASP A 56 -3.95 -16.19 7.68
N THR A 57 -4.56 -15.01 7.59
CA THR A 57 -4.90 -14.16 8.76
C THR A 57 -6.29 -14.42 9.33
N GLY A 58 -7.22 -14.96 8.53
CA GLY A 58 -8.63 -15.08 8.88
C GLY A 58 -9.39 -13.76 8.87
N PHE A 59 -8.83 -12.68 8.31
CA PHE A 59 -9.54 -11.41 8.17
C PHE A 59 -10.81 -11.58 7.31
N SER A 60 -11.87 -10.83 7.63
CA SER A 60 -13.20 -11.00 7.03
C SER A 60 -13.48 -10.04 5.85
N PHE A 61 -12.47 -9.41 5.27
CA PHE A 61 -12.63 -8.55 4.09
C PHE A 61 -12.90 -9.39 2.83
N ASP A 62 -13.50 -8.79 1.80
CA ASP A 62 -13.62 -9.41 0.46
C ASP A 62 -12.35 -9.12 -0.36
N PRO A 63 -11.54 -10.14 -0.73
CA PRO A 63 -10.31 -9.95 -1.49
C PRO A 63 -10.51 -9.26 -2.84
N ASP A 64 -11.64 -9.49 -3.49
CA ASP A 64 -11.93 -8.92 -4.80
C ASP A 64 -12.23 -7.43 -4.69
N TRP A 65 -13.02 -7.06 -3.68
CA TRP A 65 -13.34 -5.68 -3.36
C TRP A 65 -12.12 -4.88 -2.93
N VAL A 66 -11.34 -5.41 -1.98
CA VAL A 66 -10.11 -4.75 -1.50
C VAL A 66 -9.10 -4.58 -2.64
N ALA A 67 -8.94 -5.58 -3.50
CA ALA A 67 -8.08 -5.46 -4.69
C ALA A 67 -8.55 -4.37 -5.65
N HIS A 68 -9.86 -4.17 -5.78
CA HIS A 68 -10.43 -3.09 -6.58
C HIS A 68 -10.09 -1.73 -5.98
N LEU A 69 -10.38 -1.55 -4.68
CA LEU A 69 -10.07 -0.32 -3.95
C LEU A 69 -8.58 0.03 -4.04
N ASP A 70 -7.67 -0.93 -3.86
CA ASP A 70 -6.23 -0.64 -3.91
C ASP A 70 -5.80 -0.07 -5.28
N ILE A 71 -6.31 -0.64 -6.37
CA ILE A 71 -6.02 -0.17 -7.73
C ILE A 71 -6.63 1.20 -8.01
N GLU A 72 -7.84 1.45 -7.51
CA GLU A 72 -8.45 2.78 -7.62
C GLU A 72 -7.65 3.83 -6.86
N GLY A 73 -7.09 3.47 -5.70
CA GLY A 73 -6.21 4.35 -4.94
C GLY A 73 -4.93 4.67 -5.70
N TYR A 74 -4.36 3.69 -6.37
CA TYR A 74 -3.21 3.90 -7.26
C TYR A 74 -3.55 4.80 -8.46
N ILE A 75 -4.68 4.56 -9.15
CA ILE A 75 -5.11 5.41 -10.26
C ILE A 75 -5.39 6.84 -9.79
N LEU A 76 -5.97 6.99 -8.60
CA LEU A 76 -6.23 8.29 -7.98
C LEU A 76 -4.91 9.00 -7.61
N HIS A 77 -3.94 8.25 -7.11
CA HIS A 77 -2.60 8.76 -6.84
C HIS A 77 -1.96 9.36 -8.08
N ASP A 78 -1.90 8.62 -9.20
CA ASP A 78 -1.35 9.12 -10.46
C ASP A 78 -2.06 10.38 -10.94
N LYS A 79 -3.39 10.46 -10.79
CA LYS A 79 -4.17 11.65 -11.17
C LYS A 79 -3.87 12.87 -10.33
N LEU A 80 -3.46 12.67 -9.09
CA LEU A 80 -3.22 13.73 -8.13
C LEU A 80 -1.74 14.04 -7.98
N GLU A 81 -0.82 13.37 -8.70
CA GLU A 81 0.65 13.45 -8.53
C GLU A 81 1.15 14.89 -8.34
N ASP A 82 0.73 15.80 -9.22
CA ASP A 82 1.11 17.22 -9.21
C ASP A 82 0.20 18.12 -8.36
N GLU A 83 -0.90 17.59 -7.81
CA GLU A 83 -1.86 18.37 -7.03
C GLU A 83 -1.35 18.59 -5.59
N PRO A 84 -1.38 19.83 -5.07
CA PRO A 84 -0.97 20.10 -3.69
C PRO A 84 -1.94 19.52 -2.67
N ASP A 85 -3.22 19.39 -3.02
CA ASP A 85 -4.24 18.78 -2.17
C ASP A 85 -4.39 17.28 -2.47
N LYS A 86 -3.92 16.45 -1.52
CA LYS A 86 -4.03 14.98 -1.57
C LYS A 86 -5.17 14.44 -0.68
N SER A 87 -6.12 15.29 -0.27
CA SER A 87 -7.23 14.91 0.63
C SER A 87 -8.08 13.76 0.08
N GLN A 88 -8.35 13.75 -1.22
CA GLN A 88 -9.09 12.67 -1.87
C GLN A 88 -8.36 11.33 -1.77
N LEU A 89 -7.03 11.32 -1.97
CA LEU A 89 -6.21 10.11 -1.81
C LEU A 89 -6.21 9.63 -0.36
N THR A 90 -6.14 10.55 0.60
CA THR A 90 -6.23 10.23 2.03
C THR A 90 -7.57 9.58 2.38
N ASN A 91 -8.68 10.13 1.86
CA ASN A 91 -10.02 9.57 2.07
C ASN A 91 -10.13 8.17 1.47
N HIS A 92 -9.58 7.96 0.28
CA HIS A 92 -9.56 6.65 -0.38
C HIS A 92 -8.76 5.61 0.42
N PHE A 93 -7.55 5.96 0.87
CA PHE A 93 -6.78 5.06 1.73
C PHE A 93 -7.44 4.81 3.09
N THR A 94 -8.21 5.77 3.60
CA THR A 94 -9.01 5.58 4.83
C THR A 94 -10.04 4.47 4.63
N GLU A 95 -10.73 4.47 3.49
CA GLU A 95 -11.70 3.43 3.13
C GLU A 95 -11.03 2.07 2.92
N LEU A 96 -9.95 2.03 2.15
CA LEU A 96 -9.18 0.80 1.91
C LEU A 96 -8.71 0.15 3.23
N ILE A 97 -8.13 0.94 4.13
CA ILE A 97 -7.63 0.47 5.42
C ILE A 97 -8.79 -0.01 6.31
N ALA A 98 -9.87 0.76 6.38
CA ALA A 98 -11.05 0.40 7.15
C ALA A 98 -11.65 -0.94 6.68
N GLU A 99 -11.70 -1.18 5.36
CA GLU A 99 -12.20 -2.43 4.80
C GLU A 99 -11.30 -3.63 5.11
N ILE A 100 -9.98 -3.47 4.92
CA ILE A 100 -9.00 -4.55 5.17
C ILE A 100 -9.02 -4.99 6.64
N PHE A 101 -8.97 -4.02 7.56
CA PHE A 101 -8.79 -4.30 8.98
C PHE A 101 -10.10 -4.31 9.77
N ARG A 102 -11.25 -4.07 9.12
CA ARG A 102 -12.57 -4.00 9.74
C ARG A 102 -12.64 -3.02 10.92
N ILE A 103 -11.91 -1.92 10.82
CA ILE A 103 -11.92 -0.82 11.77
C ILE A 103 -12.76 0.33 11.24
N ASN A 104 -13.18 1.25 12.10
CA ASN A 104 -13.92 2.42 11.63
C ASN A 104 -13.00 3.43 10.93
N ARG A 105 -13.60 4.31 10.09
CA ARG A 105 -12.85 5.32 9.32
C ARG A 105 -12.01 6.24 10.20
N PHE A 106 -12.50 6.61 11.39
CA PHE A 106 -11.77 7.47 12.32
C PHE A 106 -10.48 6.80 12.82
N GLN A 107 -10.52 5.49 13.10
CA GLN A 107 -9.33 4.71 13.46
C GLN A 107 -8.35 4.58 12.29
N ALA A 108 -8.86 4.47 11.06
CA ALA A 108 -8.04 4.32 9.85
C ALA A 108 -7.38 5.63 9.37
N GLN A 109 -7.94 6.78 9.72
CA GLN A 109 -7.59 8.08 9.12
C GLN A 109 -6.11 8.46 9.29
N GLN A 110 -5.55 8.27 10.48
CA GLN A 110 -4.14 8.61 10.74
C GLN A 110 -3.20 7.75 9.91
N ALA A 111 -3.45 6.43 9.87
CA ALA A 111 -2.66 5.53 9.03
C ALA A 111 -2.76 5.87 7.53
N ALA A 112 -3.96 6.24 7.07
CA ALA A 112 -4.21 6.66 5.69
C ALA A 112 -3.48 7.96 5.31
N TYR A 113 -3.46 8.93 6.23
CA TYR A 113 -2.72 10.18 6.05
C TYR A 113 -1.23 9.92 5.86
N TYR A 114 -0.61 9.13 6.74
CA TYR A 114 0.81 8.79 6.61
C TYR A 114 1.11 7.93 5.38
N LYS A 115 0.18 7.06 4.96
CA LYS A 115 0.30 6.34 3.69
C LYS A 115 0.28 7.32 2.49
N THR A 116 -0.56 8.34 2.54
CA THR A 116 -0.62 9.40 1.50
C THR A 116 0.69 10.19 1.44
N LEU A 117 1.25 10.54 2.60
CA LEU A 117 2.57 11.20 2.68
C LEU A 117 3.68 10.33 2.08
N ALA A 118 3.67 9.03 2.37
CA ALA A 118 4.65 8.11 1.80
C ALA A 118 4.64 8.11 0.27
N PHE A 119 3.45 8.08 -0.34
CA PHE A 119 3.30 8.18 -1.79
C PHE A 119 3.78 9.54 -2.30
N THR A 120 3.42 10.63 -1.63
CA THR A 120 3.88 11.98 -2.01
C THR A 120 5.41 12.12 -1.95
N TYR A 121 6.06 11.55 -0.93
CA TYR A 121 7.52 11.56 -0.81
C TYR A 121 8.19 10.62 -1.81
N HIS A 122 7.54 9.52 -2.18
CA HIS A 122 8.00 8.63 -3.23
C HIS A 122 8.06 9.36 -4.57
N ASP A 123 7.01 10.08 -4.96
CA ASP A 123 6.99 10.87 -6.20
C ASP A 123 8.14 11.89 -6.22
N LEU A 124 8.39 12.56 -5.07
CA LEU A 124 9.50 13.51 -4.94
C LEU A 124 10.88 12.83 -5.07
N ALA A 125 11.02 11.58 -4.64
CA ALA A 125 12.24 10.80 -4.77
C ALA A 125 12.45 10.29 -6.21
N GLU A 126 11.38 10.08 -6.97
CA GLU A 126 11.45 9.61 -8.36
C GLU A 126 11.55 10.74 -9.40
N LYS A 127 11.48 12.01 -8.96
CA LYS A 127 11.59 13.15 -9.86
C LYS A 127 12.90 13.09 -10.68
N PRO A 128 12.83 13.31 -12.00
CA PRO A 128 14.02 13.28 -12.83
C PRO A 128 14.98 14.41 -12.45
N ASN A 129 16.28 14.13 -12.49
CA ASN A 129 17.38 15.08 -12.27
C ASN A 129 17.43 15.73 -10.87
N ILE A 130 16.83 15.13 -9.84
CA ILE A 130 17.05 15.59 -8.47
C ILE A 130 18.48 15.26 -8.00
N PRO A 131 19.10 16.10 -7.16
CA PRO A 131 20.39 15.76 -6.56
C PRO A 131 20.30 14.52 -5.67
N THR A 132 21.30 13.63 -5.69
CA THR A 132 21.32 12.38 -4.91
C THR A 132 21.04 12.59 -3.41
N LYS A 133 21.55 13.67 -2.81
CA LYS A 133 21.27 13.98 -1.39
C LYS A 133 19.78 14.26 -1.13
N GLN A 134 19.09 14.85 -2.09
CA GLN A 134 17.64 15.10 -2.00
C GLN A 134 16.86 13.81 -2.27
N GLU A 135 17.30 12.99 -3.22
CA GLU A 135 16.76 11.66 -3.46
C GLU A 135 16.80 10.80 -2.19
N ASP A 136 17.98 10.67 -1.56
CA ASP A 136 18.16 9.91 -0.31
C ASP A 136 17.26 10.45 0.83
N PHE A 137 17.13 11.78 0.92
CA PHE A 137 16.25 12.42 1.89
C PHE A 137 14.79 12.04 1.67
N TRP A 138 14.30 12.09 0.42
CA TRP A 138 12.92 11.75 0.11
C TRP A 138 12.65 10.25 0.29
N TRP A 139 13.58 9.37 -0.11
CA TRP A 139 13.47 7.94 0.20
C TRP A 139 13.38 7.68 1.71
N SER A 140 14.20 8.36 2.51
CA SER A 140 14.12 8.27 3.98
C SER A 140 12.76 8.74 4.51
N LYS A 141 12.21 9.83 3.96
CA LYS A 141 10.88 10.33 4.33
C LYS A 141 9.76 9.37 3.95
N THR A 142 9.83 8.76 2.77
CA THR A 142 8.90 7.71 2.33
C THR A 142 8.87 6.56 3.32
N LEU A 143 10.05 6.04 3.70
CA LEU A 143 10.15 4.94 4.66
C LEU A 143 9.61 5.34 6.05
N GLN A 144 9.99 6.53 6.55
CA GLN A 144 9.49 7.04 7.82
C GLN A 144 7.96 7.16 7.84
N ALA A 145 7.36 7.65 6.75
CA ALA A 145 5.92 7.78 6.64
C ALA A 145 5.21 6.42 6.57
N LEU A 146 5.77 5.44 5.85
CA LEU A 146 5.24 4.06 5.83
C LEU A 146 5.30 3.40 7.21
N GLU A 147 6.42 3.53 7.92
CA GLU A 147 6.58 3.01 9.28
C GLU A 147 5.58 3.65 10.25
N THR A 148 5.38 4.97 10.14
CA THR A 148 4.41 5.69 10.97
C THR A 148 2.97 5.27 10.67
N SER A 149 2.63 5.11 9.39
CA SER A 149 1.33 4.54 8.97
C SER A 149 1.11 3.17 9.59
N TYR A 150 2.11 2.29 9.54
CA TYR A 150 2.04 0.96 10.13
C TYR A 150 1.86 0.99 11.65
N THR A 151 2.62 1.80 12.39
CA THR A 151 2.45 1.94 13.84
C THR A 151 1.02 2.33 14.21
N HIS A 152 0.45 3.31 13.49
CA HIS A 152 -0.93 3.72 13.70
C HIS A 152 -1.95 2.60 13.43
N LEU A 153 -1.68 1.67 12.51
CA LEU A 153 -2.53 0.51 12.28
C LEU A 153 -2.37 -0.54 13.37
N LYS A 154 -1.13 -0.85 13.74
CA LYS A 154 -0.82 -1.90 14.71
C LYS A 154 -1.50 -1.64 16.06
N ASP A 155 -1.50 -0.39 16.51
CA ASP A 155 -2.14 0.03 17.77
C ASP A 155 -3.68 -0.09 17.76
N LYS A 156 -4.29 -0.40 16.61
CA LYS A 156 -5.75 -0.48 16.42
C LYS A 156 -6.25 -1.88 16.04
N VAL A 157 -5.34 -2.75 15.60
CA VAL A 157 -5.66 -4.09 15.07
C VAL A 157 -5.16 -5.21 16.01
N ALA A 158 -4.23 -4.90 16.93
CA ALA A 158 -3.81 -5.78 18.02
C ALA A 158 -4.79 -5.72 19.21
#